data_AF-A0AB36YPI4-F1
#
_entry.id   AF-A0AB36YPI4-F1
#
_cell.length_a   1.000
_cell.length_b   1.000
_cell.length_c   1.000
_cell.angle_alpha   90.00
_cell.angle_beta   90.00
_cell.angle_gamma   90.00
#
_symmetry.space_group_name_H-M   'P 1'
#
loop_
_entity.id
_entity.type
_entity.pdbx_description
1 polymer ?
#
loop_
_entity_poly.entity_id
_entity_poly.type
_entity_poly.pdbx_seq_one_letter_code
_entity_poly.pdbx_strand_id
1 'polypeptide(L)'
;MKDDIKQNKDSRITIRLTKSELETLEAKMSQAGYKAAGAFIRDFVVNNSVKPKISGDVVQIARELMNLASMINAEYPGAVLLEKVKRIAQINAGGAA
;
A
#
# COMPACT_ATOMS: atom_id res chain seq x y z
N MET A 1 -33.64 14.00 3.74
CA MET A 1 -33.23 13.04 2.69
C MET A 1 -32.08 13.70 1.95
N LYS A 2 -30.90 13.07 1.88
CA LYS A 2 -29.79 13.60 1.06
C LYS A 2 -30.04 13.08 -0.36
N ASP A 3 -30.29 13.98 -1.29
CA ASP A 3 -30.37 13.66 -2.71
C ASP A 3 -28.99 13.16 -3.17
N ASP A 4 -28.88 11.84 -3.35
CA ASP A 4 -27.78 11.23 -4.09
C ASP A 4 -27.92 11.62 -5.56
N ILE A 5 -27.44 12.81 -5.90
CA ILE A 5 -27.26 13.23 -7.30
C ILE A 5 -26.32 12.20 -7.93
N LYS A 6 -26.88 11.27 -8.71
CA LYS A 6 -26.11 10.42 -9.63
C LYS A 6 -25.27 11.34 -10.50
N GLN A 7 -23.99 11.51 -10.18
CA GLN A 7 -23.06 12.22 -11.04
C GLN A 7 -22.97 11.47 -12.36
N ASN A 8 -23.63 12.00 -13.39
CA ASN A 8 -23.58 11.45 -14.74
C ASN A 8 -22.12 11.34 -15.17
N LYS A 9 -21.66 10.12 -15.41
CA LYS A 9 -20.34 9.80 -15.98
C LYS A 9 -20.27 10.12 -17.48
N ASP A 10 -21.02 11.12 -17.96
CA ASP A 10 -21.16 11.41 -19.41
C ASP A 10 -19.94 12.15 -19.98
N SER A 11 -19.14 12.79 -19.14
CA SER A 11 -17.90 13.42 -19.60
C SER A 11 -16.79 12.37 -19.71
N ARG A 12 -16.51 11.93 -20.95
CA ARG A 12 -15.41 11.02 -21.26
C ARG A 12 -14.17 11.79 -21.69
N ILE A 13 -13.04 11.50 -21.04
CA ILE A 13 -11.73 12.05 -21.41
C ILE A 13 -10.93 10.92 -22.07
N THR A 14 -10.37 11.19 -23.26
CA THR A 14 -9.44 10.27 -23.93
C THR A 14 -8.02 10.78 -23.71
N ILE A 15 -7.18 9.98 -23.06
CA ILE A 15 -5.76 10.28 -22.85
C ILE A 15 -4.97 9.35 -23.76
N ARG A 16 -4.09 9.92 -24.61
CA ARG A 16 -3.15 9.13 -25.42
C ARG A 16 -1.86 8.97 -24.63
N LEU A 17 -1.38 7.74 -24.53
CA LEU A 17 -0.12 7.39 -23.88
C LEU A 17 0.72 6.60 -24.87
N THR A 18 2.02 6.82 -24.82
CA THR A 18 3.01 5.90 -25.39
C THR A 18 3.05 4.59 -24.59
N LYS A 19 3.68 3.55 -25.15
CA LYS A 19 3.80 2.26 -24.48
C LYS A 19 4.50 2.35 -23.11
N SER A 20 5.60 3.10 -23.04
CA SER A 20 6.37 3.29 -21.80
C SER A 20 5.56 4.05 -20.73
N GLU A 21 4.75 5.02 -21.14
CA GLU A 21 3.86 5.75 -20.23
C GLU A 21 2.73 4.87 -19.70
N LEU A 22 2.18 3.98 -20.54
CA LEU A 22 1.17 3.01 -20.12
C LEU A 22 1.74 2.02 -19.09
N GLU A 23 2.93 1.47 -19.34
CA GLU A 23 3.63 0.59 -18.40
C GLU A 23 3.90 1.29 -17.06
N THR A 24 4.30 2.57 -17.12
CA THR A 24 4.51 3.40 -15.93
C THR A 24 3.20 3.61 -15.16
N LEU A 25 2.09 3.85 -15.87
CA LEU A 25 0.77 4.01 -15.26
C LEU A 25 0.33 2.72 -14.56
N GLU A 26 0.47 1.57 -15.22
CA GLU A 26 0.11 0.27 -14.65
C GLU A 26 0.94 -0.08 -13.40
N ALA A 27 2.24 0.20 -13.43
CA ALA A 27 3.12 0.02 -12.27
C ALA A 27 2.67 0.87 -11.08
N LYS A 28 2.41 2.17 -11.30
CA LYS A 28 1.93 3.08 -10.25
C LYS A 28 0.56 2.67 -9.70
N MET A 29 -0.34 2.24 -10.57
CA MET A 29 -1.65 1.72 -10.18
C MET A 29 -1.51 0.48 -9.29
N SER A 30 -0.69 -0.48 -9.69
CA SER A 30 -0.47 -1.73 -8.95
C SER A 30 0.13 -1.48 -7.57
N GLN A 31 1.13 -0.60 -7.48
CA GLN A 31 1.75 -0.17 -6.22
C GLN A 31 0.74 0.50 -5.29
N ALA A 32 -0.13 1.36 -5.82
CA ALA A 32 -1.18 2.02 -5.06
C ALA A 32 -2.42 1.13 -4.83
N GLY A 33 -2.45 -0.10 -5.35
CA GLY A 33 -3.55 -1.06 -5.15
C GLY A 33 -4.80 -0.82 -6.01
N TYR A 34 -4.69 -0.03 -7.07
CA TYR A 34 -5.80 0.28 -7.98
C TYR A 34 -5.90 -0.75 -9.11
N LYS A 35 -7.11 -1.26 -9.35
CA LYS A 35 -7.41 -2.18 -10.47
C LYS A 35 -7.79 -1.47 -11.76
N ALA A 36 -8.21 -0.20 -11.69
CA ALA A 36 -8.73 0.55 -12.82
C ALA A 36 -8.06 1.93 -12.93
N ALA A 37 -7.57 2.28 -14.13
CA ALA A 37 -6.87 3.53 -14.38
C ALA A 37 -7.74 4.75 -14.09
N GLY A 38 -9.03 4.71 -14.44
CA GLY A 38 -9.94 5.82 -14.19
C GLY A 38 -10.16 6.12 -12.70
N ALA A 39 -10.06 5.12 -11.82
CA ALA A 39 -10.14 5.33 -10.37
C ALA A 39 -8.83 5.94 -9.85
N PHE A 40 -7.69 5.40 -10.27
CA PHE A 40 -6.36 5.93 -9.92
C PHE A 40 -6.19 7.38 -10.36
N ILE A 41 -6.49 7.70 -11.63
CA ILE A 41 -6.35 9.05 -12.18
C ILE A 41 -7.30 10.02 -11.49
N ARG A 42 -8.56 9.62 -11.24
CA ARG A 42 -9.52 10.46 -10.53
C ARG A 42 -9.05 10.80 -9.13
N ASP A 43 -8.65 9.79 -8.37
CA ASP A 43 -8.19 10.00 -7.00
C ASP A 43 -6.92 10.86 -6.95
N PHE A 44 -5.98 10.61 -7.87
CA PHE A 44 -4.76 11.40 -8.01
C PHE A 44 -5.05 12.86 -8.36
N VAL A 45 -5.91 13.12 -9.35
CA VAL A 45 -6.27 14.49 -9.79
C VAL A 45 -7.05 15.25 -8.71
N VAL A 46 -7.94 14.57 -7.99
CA VAL A 46 -8.78 15.21 -6.96
C VAL A 46 -7.99 15.50 -5.68
N ASN A 47 -7.14 14.58 -5.25
CA ASN A 47 -6.52 14.64 -3.92
C ASN A 47 -5.00 14.93 -3.95
N ASN A 48 -4.41 15.07 -5.14
CA ASN A 48 -2.96 15.14 -5.37
C ASN A 48 -2.17 14.01 -4.68
N SER A 49 -2.86 12.91 -4.35
CA SER A 49 -2.36 11.79 -3.56
C SER A 49 -3.21 10.55 -3.86
N VAL A 50 -2.58 9.39 -3.84
CA VAL A 50 -3.26 8.09 -3.95
C VAL A 50 -3.17 7.39 -2.60
N LYS A 51 -4.25 6.74 -2.17
CA LYS A 51 -4.24 6.05 -0.88
C LYS A 51 -3.18 4.94 -0.91
N PRO A 52 -2.26 4.88 0.06
CA PRO A 52 -1.24 3.85 0.07
C PRO A 52 -1.90 2.48 0.25
N LYS A 53 -1.47 1.49 -0.54
CA LYS A 53 -1.87 0.11 -0.36
C LYS A 53 -1.26 -0.40 0.95
N ILE A 54 -2.10 -0.71 1.93
CA ILE A 54 -1.65 -1.45 3.11
C ILE A 54 -1.56 -2.93 2.70
N SER A 55 -0.35 -3.45 2.52
CA SER A 55 -0.15 -4.88 2.28
C SER A 55 -0.30 -5.68 3.59
N GLY A 56 -0.61 -6.97 3.46
CA GLY A 56 -0.62 -7.89 4.62
C GLY A 56 0.72 -7.90 5.35
N ASP A 57 1.83 -7.79 4.60
CA ASP A 57 3.18 -7.74 5.15
C ASP A 57 3.37 -6.52 6.05
N VAL A 58 2.85 -5.34 5.69
CA VAL A 58 2.93 -4.14 6.54
C VAL A 58 2.21 -4.36 7.87
N VAL A 59 1.05 -5.02 7.85
CA VAL A 59 0.31 -5.35 9.08
C VAL A 59 1.07 -6.37 9.93
N GLN A 60 1.67 -7.38 9.29
CA GLN A 60 2.47 -8.39 9.96
C GLN A 60 3.74 -7.80 10.58
N ILE A 61 4.45 -6.92 9.86
CA ILE A 61 5.61 -6.18 10.37
C ILE A 61 5.21 -5.34 11.58
N ALA A 62 4.10 -4.60 11.51
CA ALA A 62 3.62 -3.79 12.64
C ALA A 62 3.35 -4.66 13.89
N ARG A 63 2.72 -5.82 13.71
CA ARG A 63 2.49 -6.78 14.80
C ARG A 63 3.80 -7.30 15.40
N GLU A 64 4.75 -7.68 14.56
CA GLU A 64 6.04 -8.20 15.01
C GLU A 64 6.89 -7.13 15.72
N LEU A 65 6.82 -5.87 15.27
CA LEU A 65 7.44 -4.72 15.94
C LEU A 65 6.83 -4.45 17.32
N MET A 66 5.50 -4.52 17.45
CA MET A 66 4.84 -4.41 18.76
C MET A 66 5.28 -5.52 19.71
N ASN A 67 5.42 -6.75 19.20
CA ASN A 67 5.90 -7.87 19.99
C ASN A 67 7.36 -7.67 20.42
N LEU A 68 8.23 -7.19 19.52
CA LEU A 68 9.61 -6.84 19.84
C LEU A 68 9.68 -5.76 20.93
N ALA A 69 8.90 -4.69 20.82
CA ALA A 69 8.83 -3.65 21.84
C ALA A 69 8.41 -4.22 23.21
N SER A 70 7.42 -5.13 23.23
CA SER A 70 7.02 -5.81 24.46
C SER A 70 8.15 -6.67 25.05
N MET A 71 8.93 -7.36 24.21
CA MET A 71 10.06 -8.17 24.67
C MET A 71 11.21 -7.32 25.23
N ILE A 72 11.47 -6.16 24.61
CA ILE A 72 12.43 -5.19 25.12
C ILE A 72 12.01 -4.70 26.51
N ASN A 73 10.73 -4.33 26.65
CA ASN A 73 10.18 -3.87 27.93
C ASN A 73 10.19 -4.95 29.03
N ALA A 74 10.17 -6.22 28.64
CA ALA A 74 10.28 -7.36 29.55
C ALA A 74 11.72 -7.87 29.73
N GLU A 75 12.72 -7.08 29.29
CA GLU A 75 14.16 -7.35 29.45
C GLU A 75 14.62 -8.72 28.89
N TYR A 76 14.02 -9.14 27.78
CA TYR A 76 14.41 -10.39 27.13
C TYR A 76 15.89 -10.34 26.70
N PRO A 77 16.60 -11.50 26.69
CA PRO A 77 18.00 -11.55 26.30
C PRO A 77 18.22 -11.03 24.86
N GLY A 78 19.29 -10.28 24.65
CA GLY A 78 19.62 -9.66 23.37
C GLY A 78 19.67 -10.64 22.19
N ALA A 79 20.09 -11.89 22.41
CA ALA A 79 20.08 -12.93 21.38
C ALA A 79 18.66 -13.23 20.86
N VAL A 80 17.66 -13.24 21.75
CA VAL A 80 16.26 -13.50 21.39
C VAL A 80 15.65 -12.31 20.66
N LEU A 81 16.00 -11.09 21.09
CA LEU A 81 15.60 -9.85 20.40
C LEU A 81 16.19 -9.80 18.98
N LEU A 82 17.45 -10.21 18.82
CA LEU A 82 18.13 -10.23 17.53
C LEU A 82 17.46 -11.19 16.53
N GLU A 83 17.07 -12.39 16.98
CA GLU A 83 16.32 -13.34 16.16
C GLU A 83 14.95 -12.77 15.73
N LYS A 84 14.28 -12.06 16.62
CA LYS A 84 13.02 -11.37 16.29
C LYS A 84 13.22 -10.28 15.24
N VAL A 85 14.30 -9.50 15.33
CA VAL A 85 14.67 -8.48 14.33
C VAL A 85 14.97 -9.13 12.97
N LYS A 86 15.71 -10.24 12.94
CA LYS A 86 15.98 -10.99 11.69
C LYS A 86 14.69 -11.45 11.02
N ARG A 87 13.73 -11.96 11.79
CA ARG A 87 12.42 -12.38 11.27
C ARG A 87 11.64 -11.21 10.66
N ILE A 88 11.63 -10.05 11.32
CA ILE A 88 11.01 -8.83 10.78
C ILE A 88 11.66 -8.42 9.46
N ALA A 89 13.00 -8.47 9.39
CA ALA A 89 13.75 -8.15 8.17
C ALA A 89 13.41 -9.11 7.01
N GLN A 90 13.22 -10.40 7.28
CA GLN A 90 12.79 -11.39 6.27
C GLN A 90 11.41 -11.06 5.69
N ILE A 91 10.44 -10.73 6.54
CA ILE A 91 9.08 -10.35 6.10
C ILE A 91 9.15 -9.07 5.25
N ASN A 92 9.94 -8.08 5.67
CA ASN A 92 10.11 -6.83 4.91
C ASN A 92 10.79 -7.02 3.55
N ALA A 93 11.64 -8.04 3.39
CA ALA A 93 12.27 -8.38 2.12
C ALA A 93 11.34 -9.14 1.14
N GLY A 94 10.05 -9.32 1.50
CA GLY A 94 9.08 -10.09 0.70
C GLY A 94 9.09 -11.59 0.99
N GLY A 95 9.74 -12.01 2.08
CA GLY A 95 9.77 -13.38 2.56
C GLY A 95 8.55 -13.71 3.41
N ALA A 96 7.41 -13.92 2.78
CA ALA A 96 6.39 -14.81 3.32
C ALA A 96 6.60 -16.18 2.66
N ALA A 97 7.09 -17.14 3.43
CA ALA A 97 6.88 -18.56 3.12
C ALA A 97 5.42 -18.91 3.38
#